data_AF-A0A9Q1EY30-F1
#
_entry.id   AF-A0A9Q1EY30-F1
#
_cell.length_a   1.000
_cell.length_b   1.000
_cell.length_c   1.000
_cell.angle_alpha   90.00
_cell.angle_beta   90.00
_cell.angle_gamma   90.00
#
_symmetry.space_group_name_H-M   'P 1'
#
loop_
_entity.id
_entity.type
_entity.pdbx_description
1 polymer ?
#
loop_
_entity_poly.entity_id
_entity_poly.type
_entity_poly.pdbx_seq_one_letter_code
_entity_poly.pdbx_strand_id
1 'polypeptide(L)'
;MDILETDAYDRRQRRNTSCVLFLFLLPFFISSSFYFYLWIPQNAPSLFAAAVKSSPVISLAAVVLVYNGGRSFWGVAGGLLFSACGDCCLIWPELFLHGMAAFGMAHLLYAISFLSNRYSSLSSSSATLFLSIFLWMTGAGAYFYLLPFLQKRTDSTILTPGVGVYVILLVAMATLALHTRRSMTAIGSLSFVLSDLALSLQAFGVIDPVSEGRAVVMTTYYLAQLLVAVGDVKAGSDMGDGLGKRKRMQSADARLGAADDGHDDASTSCQLIRLSSGEARANYASHCGGLRPKT
;
A
#
# COMPACT_ATOMS: atom_id res chain seq x y z
N MET A 1 27.13 10.55 -19.36
CA MET A 1 26.75 10.36 -17.95
C MET A 1 26.94 8.89 -17.67
N ASP A 2 27.92 8.52 -16.85
CA ASP A 2 28.26 7.11 -16.61
C ASP A 2 27.18 6.43 -15.77
N ILE A 3 26.89 5.16 -16.07
CA ILE A 3 25.87 4.33 -15.40
C ILE A 3 26.08 4.32 -13.87
N LEU A 4 27.34 4.38 -13.43
CA LEU A 4 27.73 4.43 -12.02
C LEU A 4 27.36 5.77 -11.34
N GLU A 5 27.47 6.90 -12.05
CA GLU A 5 27.07 8.20 -11.51
C GLU A 5 25.54 8.31 -11.40
N THR A 6 24.82 7.77 -12.38
CA THR A 6 23.35 7.73 -12.33
C THR A 6 22.83 6.86 -11.19
N ASP A 7 23.47 5.72 -10.92
CA ASP A 7 23.07 4.85 -9.81
C ASP A 7 23.40 5.46 -8.43
N ALA A 8 24.55 6.12 -8.30
CA ALA A 8 24.90 6.85 -7.08
C ALA A 8 23.94 8.02 -6.80
N TYR A 9 23.53 8.75 -7.84
CA TYR A 9 22.57 9.83 -7.75
C TYR A 9 21.17 9.33 -7.32
N ASP A 10 20.65 8.29 -7.97
CA ASP A 10 19.35 7.69 -7.64
C ASP A 10 19.31 7.16 -6.20
N ARG A 11 20.40 6.53 -5.73
CA ARG A 11 20.52 6.08 -4.33
C ARG A 11 20.49 7.25 -3.34
N ARG A 12 21.19 8.34 -3.64
CA ARG A 12 21.20 9.54 -2.78
C ARG A 12 19.82 10.20 -2.72
N GLN A 13 19.13 10.27 -3.86
CA GLN A 13 17.77 10.82 -3.94
C GLN A 13 16.77 9.97 -3.14
N ARG A 14 16.79 8.64 -3.27
CA ARG A 14 15.92 7.74 -2.49
C ARG A 14 16.13 7.87 -0.98
N ARG A 15 17.38 8.04 -0.54
CA ARG A 15 17.71 8.22 0.89
C ARG A 15 17.15 9.53 1.43
N ASN A 16 17.26 10.61 0.67
CA ASN A 16 16.71 11.91 1.07
C ASN A 16 15.17 11.85 1.16
N THR A 17 14.49 11.25 0.17
CA THR A 17 13.02 11.09 0.22
C THR A 17 12.58 10.22 1.40
N SER A 18 13.33 9.17 1.72
CA SER A 18 13.05 8.31 2.89
C SER A 18 13.25 9.04 4.21
N CYS A 19 14.29 9.87 4.31
CA CYS A 19 14.55 10.69 5.50
C CYS A 19 13.45 11.74 5.70
N VAL A 20 13.04 12.41 4.62
CA VAL A 20 11.92 13.37 4.66
C VAL A 20 10.62 12.65 5.05
N LEU A 21 10.33 11.49 4.47
CA LEU A 21 9.15 10.69 4.86
C LEU A 21 9.17 10.33 6.34
N PHE A 22 10.33 9.92 6.87
CA PHE A 22 10.47 9.62 8.30
C PHE A 22 10.18 10.85 9.17
N LEU A 23 10.66 12.04 8.78
CA LEU A 23 10.33 13.29 9.48
C LEU A 23 8.82 13.58 9.45
N PHE A 24 8.16 13.35 8.31
CA PHE A 24 6.70 13.49 8.18
C PHE A 24 5.92 12.46 9.03
N LEU A 25 6.52 11.31 9.36
CA LEU A 25 5.93 10.29 10.23
C LEU A 25 6.16 10.56 11.72
N LEU A 26 7.00 11.52 12.12
CA LEU A 26 7.24 11.85 13.53
C LEU A 26 5.94 12.16 14.30
N PRO A 27 4.99 12.95 13.77
CA PRO A 27 3.72 13.19 14.46
C PRO A 27 2.94 11.90 14.74
N PHE A 28 3.00 10.89 13.86
CA PHE A 28 2.37 9.59 14.09
C PHE A 28 3.02 8.85 15.25
N PHE A 29 4.35 8.81 15.30
CA PHE A 29 5.06 8.13 16.40
C PHE A 29 4.84 8.86 17.73
N ILE A 30 4.92 10.19 17.75
CA ILE A 30 4.68 11.00 18.95
C ILE A 30 3.26 10.81 19.47
N SER A 31 2.24 10.91 18.60
CA SER A 31 0.83 10.73 18.99
C SER A 31 0.54 9.29 19.43
N SER A 32 1.14 8.29 18.78
CA SER A 32 1.01 6.89 19.19
C SER A 32 1.62 6.66 20.57
N SER A 33 2.85 7.15 20.80
CA SER A 33 3.49 7.09 22.12
C SER A 33 2.67 7.82 23.18
N PHE A 34 2.08 8.97 22.84
CA PHE A 34 1.21 9.72 23.74
C PHE A 34 -0.06 8.93 24.10
N TYR A 35 -0.68 8.24 23.14
CA TYR A 35 -1.82 7.34 23.39
C TYR A 35 -1.46 6.23 24.39
N PHE A 36 -0.34 5.53 24.16
CA PHE A 36 0.11 4.46 25.05
C PHE A 36 0.55 4.98 26.42
N TYR A 37 1.13 6.19 26.48
CA TYR A 37 1.55 6.83 27.72
C TYR A 37 0.37 7.24 28.59
N LEU A 38 -0.66 7.85 28.01
CA LEU A 38 -1.85 8.27 28.76
C LEU A 38 -2.73 7.10 29.20
N TRP A 39 -2.76 6.02 28.40
CA TRP A 39 -3.45 4.76 28.70
C TRP A 39 -4.88 4.94 29.26
N ILE A 40 -5.64 5.90 28.73
CA ILE A 40 -6.92 6.36 29.29
C ILE A 40 -7.89 5.17 29.46
N PRO A 41 -8.48 4.94 30.65
CA PRO A 41 -9.41 3.84 30.89
C PRO A 41 -10.65 3.88 29.97
N GLN A 42 -11.09 2.72 29.46
CA GLN A 42 -12.27 2.65 28.58
C GLN A 42 -13.60 2.96 29.30
N ASN A 43 -13.61 2.93 30.63
CA ASN A 43 -14.81 3.12 31.44
C ASN A 43 -15.24 4.59 31.57
N ALA A 44 -14.43 5.53 31.06
CA ALA A 44 -14.69 6.97 31.11
C ALA A 44 -14.66 7.56 29.69
N PRO A 45 -15.72 7.37 28.88
CA PRO A 45 -15.76 7.89 27.53
C PRO A 45 -15.67 9.42 27.54
N SER A 46 -14.72 9.97 26.78
CA SER A 46 -14.48 11.41 26.70
C SER A 46 -14.05 11.82 25.30
N LEU A 47 -14.39 13.05 24.91
CA LEU A 47 -13.93 13.64 23.64
C LEU A 47 -12.39 13.68 23.57
N PHE A 48 -11.74 13.90 24.72
CA PHE A 48 -10.28 13.85 24.82
C PHE A 48 -9.73 12.46 24.51
N ALA A 49 -10.30 11.39 25.06
CA ALA A 49 -9.88 10.03 24.75
C ALA A 49 -10.07 9.69 23.26
N ALA A 50 -11.19 10.13 22.66
CA ALA A 50 -11.44 9.99 21.23
C ALA A 50 -10.41 10.73 20.38
N ALA A 51 -10.06 11.96 20.74
CA ALA A 51 -9.05 12.75 20.04
C ALA A 51 -7.65 12.13 20.15
N VAL A 52 -7.25 11.68 21.35
CA VAL A 52 -5.95 11.02 21.56
C VAL A 52 -5.87 9.71 20.78
N LYS A 53 -6.94 8.91 20.75
CA LYS A 53 -6.99 7.64 20.01
C LYS A 53 -6.93 7.81 18.50
N SER A 54 -7.60 8.83 17.95
CA SER A 54 -7.66 9.10 16.51
C SER A 54 -6.48 9.91 15.97
N SER A 55 -5.77 10.66 16.82
CA SER A 55 -4.65 11.52 16.44
C SER A 55 -3.56 10.84 15.59
N PRO A 56 -3.09 9.61 15.92
CA PRO A 56 -2.10 8.92 15.09
C PRO A 56 -2.58 8.74 13.65
N VAL A 57 -3.82 8.29 13.48
CA VAL A 57 -4.39 7.98 12.17
C VAL A 57 -4.66 9.25 11.37
N ILE A 58 -5.10 10.33 12.01
CA ILE A 58 -5.24 11.65 11.37
C ILE A 58 -3.89 12.15 10.86
N SER A 59 -2.82 11.96 11.63
CA SER A 59 -1.49 12.37 11.20
C SER A 59 -1.02 11.60 9.97
N LEU A 60 -1.30 10.29 9.89
CA LEU A 60 -1.03 9.49 8.68
C LEU A 60 -1.84 9.98 7.48
N ALA A 61 -3.13 10.32 7.68
CA ALA A 61 -3.97 10.85 6.62
C ALA A 61 -3.36 12.13 6.02
N ALA A 62 -2.86 13.03 6.87
CA ALA A 62 -2.17 14.24 6.44
C ALA A 62 -0.90 13.93 5.63
N VAL A 63 -0.07 12.98 6.08
CA VAL A 63 1.13 12.55 5.32
C VAL A 63 0.76 12.03 3.94
N VAL A 64 -0.25 11.16 3.85
CA VAL A 64 -0.69 10.61 2.57
C VAL A 64 -1.21 11.71 1.64
N LEU A 65 -1.97 12.68 2.16
CA LEU A 65 -2.46 13.82 1.36
C LEU A 65 -1.32 14.72 0.85
N VAL A 66 -0.30 14.96 1.68
CA VAL A 66 0.86 15.79 1.30
C VAL A 66 1.65 15.12 0.16
N TYR A 67 1.87 13.80 0.22
CA TYR A 67 2.67 13.10 -0.78
C TYR A 67 1.90 12.75 -2.06
N ASN A 68 0.67 12.27 -1.93
CA ASN A 68 -0.11 11.72 -3.03
C ASN A 68 -1.17 12.69 -3.58
N GLY A 69 -1.30 13.87 -2.96
CA GLY A 69 -2.24 14.92 -3.33
C GLY A 69 -3.70 14.59 -2.99
N GLY A 70 -4.58 15.55 -3.29
CA GLY A 70 -6.01 15.47 -2.97
C GLY A 70 -6.77 14.30 -3.61
N ARG A 71 -6.24 13.66 -4.67
CA ARG A 71 -6.84 12.45 -5.25
C ARG A 71 -6.82 11.27 -4.28
N SER A 72 -5.87 11.23 -3.33
CA SER A 72 -5.83 10.18 -2.30
C SER A 72 -6.97 10.30 -1.28
N PHE A 73 -7.67 11.45 -1.23
CA PHE A 73 -8.87 11.61 -0.41
C PHE A 73 -9.96 10.59 -0.75
N TRP A 74 -10.08 10.19 -2.02
CA TRP A 74 -11.00 9.14 -2.47
C TRP A 74 -10.40 7.73 -2.41
N GLY A 75 -9.29 7.56 -1.67
CA GLY A 75 -8.58 6.31 -1.49
C GLY A 75 -8.03 6.19 -0.07
N VAL A 76 -6.71 5.98 0.07
CA VAL A 76 -6.07 5.70 1.37
C VAL A 76 -6.21 6.85 2.36
N ALA A 77 -6.08 8.12 1.95
CA ALA A 77 -6.28 9.21 2.90
C ALA A 77 -7.73 9.26 3.43
N GLY A 78 -8.72 9.05 2.56
CA GLY A 78 -10.12 8.96 2.97
C GLY A 78 -10.36 7.79 3.93
N GLY A 79 -9.80 6.62 3.64
CA GLY A 79 -9.91 5.47 4.53
C GLY A 79 -9.27 5.70 5.90
N LEU A 80 -8.15 6.42 5.98
CA LEU A 80 -7.54 6.83 7.24
C LEU A 80 -8.45 7.80 8.02
N LEU A 81 -9.09 8.75 7.33
CA LEU A 81 -10.04 9.66 7.97
C LEU A 81 -11.29 8.92 8.49
N PHE A 82 -11.84 7.99 7.73
CA PHE A 82 -12.94 7.14 8.19
C PHE A 82 -12.52 6.23 9.35
N SER A 83 -11.29 5.72 9.35
CA SER A 83 -10.74 4.96 10.47
C SER A 83 -10.62 5.82 11.73
N ALA A 84 -10.19 7.08 11.60
CA ALA A 84 -10.15 8.04 12.69
C ALA A 84 -11.55 8.36 13.23
N CYS A 85 -12.56 8.49 12.37
CA CYS A 85 -13.96 8.59 12.79
C CYS A 85 -14.42 7.33 13.52
N GLY A 86 -14.05 6.15 13.03
CA GLY A 86 -14.31 4.86 13.67
C GLY A 86 -13.70 4.79 15.08
N ASP A 87 -12.45 5.25 15.23
CA ASP A 87 -11.75 5.32 16.52
C ASP A 87 -12.49 6.20 17.53
N CYS A 88 -13.01 7.35 17.08
CA CYS A 88 -13.84 8.23 17.90
C CYS A 88 -15.15 7.54 18.30
N CYS A 89 -15.89 6.97 17.35
CA CYS A 89 -17.16 6.31 17.63
C CYS A 89 -17.01 5.12 18.58
N LEU A 90 -15.92 4.35 18.48
CA LEU A 90 -15.67 3.18 19.34
C LEU A 90 -15.43 3.52 20.82
N ILE A 91 -15.23 4.79 21.19
CA ILE A 91 -15.14 5.21 22.59
C ILE A 91 -16.50 5.09 23.29
N TRP A 92 -17.60 5.30 22.57
CA TRP A 92 -18.95 5.20 23.13
C TRP A 92 -19.61 3.89 22.71
N PRO A 93 -20.06 3.05 23.66
CA PRO A 93 -20.72 1.78 23.34
C PRO A 93 -21.94 1.95 22.42
N GLU A 94 -22.72 3.01 22.61
CA GLU A 94 -23.90 3.35 21.79
C GLU A 94 -23.56 3.61 20.31
N LEU A 95 -22.33 4.05 20.05
CA LEU A 95 -21.83 4.36 18.71
C LEU A 95 -21.03 3.22 18.09
N PHE A 96 -20.99 2.04 18.73
CA PHE A 96 -20.24 0.88 18.23
C PHE A 96 -20.61 0.53 16.78
N LEU A 97 -21.90 0.50 16.46
CA LEU A 97 -22.37 0.18 15.10
C LEU A 97 -21.91 1.24 14.08
N HIS A 98 -21.97 2.53 14.45
CA HIS A 98 -21.49 3.63 13.62
C HIS A 98 -19.98 3.58 13.42
N GLY A 99 -19.23 3.22 14.47
CA GLY A 99 -17.78 3.01 14.40
C GLY A 99 -17.40 1.85 13.48
N MET A 100 -18.10 0.72 13.60
CA MET A 100 -17.93 -0.43 12.70
C MET A 100 -18.24 -0.05 11.25
N ALA A 101 -19.32 0.71 11.00
CA ALA A 101 -19.65 1.21 9.67
C ALA A 101 -18.56 2.14 9.12
N ALA A 102 -18.01 3.04 9.94
CA ALA A 102 -16.91 3.93 9.54
C ALA A 102 -15.64 3.13 9.18
N PHE A 103 -15.26 2.14 9.98
CA PHE A 103 -14.16 1.22 9.62
C PHE A 103 -14.47 0.40 8.36
N GLY A 104 -15.71 -0.02 8.15
CA GLY A 104 -16.13 -0.69 6.92
C GLY A 104 -15.95 0.19 5.69
N MET A 105 -16.29 1.48 5.79
CA MET A 105 -16.04 2.47 4.75
C MET A 105 -14.54 2.70 4.52
N ALA A 106 -13.73 2.65 5.57
CA ALA A 106 -12.27 2.70 5.43
C ALA A 106 -11.73 1.52 4.61
N HIS A 107 -12.17 0.30 4.94
CA HIS A 107 -11.81 -0.92 4.21
C HIS A 107 -12.23 -0.85 2.74
N LEU A 108 -13.41 -0.31 2.46
CA LEU A 108 -13.89 -0.09 1.10
C LEU A 108 -13.00 0.88 0.32
N LEU A 109 -12.63 2.02 0.91
CA LEU A 109 -11.75 3.00 0.26
C LEU A 109 -10.34 2.47 0.02
N TYR A 110 -9.80 1.69 0.96
CA TYR A 110 -8.54 0.97 0.78
C TYR A 110 -8.64 -0.04 -0.36
N ALA A 111 -9.70 -0.85 -0.41
CA ALA A 111 -9.95 -1.79 -1.49
C ALA A 111 -10.01 -1.10 -2.87
N ILE A 112 -10.78 -0.02 -2.98
CA ILE A 112 -10.88 0.80 -4.21
C ILE A 112 -9.50 1.34 -4.60
N SER A 113 -8.72 1.82 -3.64
CA SER A 113 -7.36 2.30 -3.90
C SER A 113 -6.46 1.20 -4.45
N PHE A 114 -6.52 -0.01 -3.90
CA PHE A 114 -5.71 -1.16 -4.33
C PHE A 114 -6.12 -1.71 -5.71
N LEU A 115 -7.34 -1.42 -6.17
CA LEU A 115 -7.77 -1.69 -7.55
C LEU A 115 -7.20 -0.69 -8.57
N SER A 116 -6.71 0.47 -8.12
CA SER A 116 -6.28 1.53 -9.02
C SER A 116 -5.00 1.16 -9.79
N ASN A 117 -4.79 1.85 -10.92
CA ASN A 117 -3.61 1.64 -11.76
C ASN A 117 -2.27 1.87 -11.04
N ARG A 118 -2.26 2.50 -9.85
CA ARG A 118 -1.05 2.64 -9.01
C ARG A 118 -0.52 1.30 -8.51
N TYR A 119 -1.40 0.31 -8.43
CA TYR A 119 -1.12 -1.03 -7.91
C TYR A 119 -1.22 -2.10 -9.02
N SER A 120 -1.22 -1.69 -10.29
CA SER A 120 -1.61 -2.49 -11.47
C SER A 120 -0.73 -3.71 -11.81
N SER A 121 0.16 -4.15 -10.93
CA SER A 121 0.85 -5.41 -11.10
C SER A 121 0.16 -6.47 -10.26
N LEU A 122 -1.04 -6.90 -10.68
CA LEU A 122 -1.67 -8.05 -10.03
C LEU A 122 -0.76 -9.27 -10.20
N SER A 123 -0.25 -9.79 -9.09
CA SER A 123 0.53 -11.02 -9.06
C SER A 123 -0.40 -12.20 -8.83
N SER A 124 -0.69 -12.94 -9.91
CA SER A 124 -1.35 -14.23 -9.81
C SER A 124 -0.29 -15.32 -9.68
N SER A 125 0.23 -15.50 -8.46
CA SER A 125 1.09 -16.63 -8.11
C SER A 125 0.28 -17.67 -7.35
N SER A 126 0.66 -18.95 -7.43
CA SER A 126 -0.02 -20.00 -6.65
C SER A 126 0.00 -19.72 -5.14
N ALA A 127 1.06 -19.07 -4.64
CA ALA A 127 1.17 -18.66 -3.25
C ALA A 127 0.17 -17.55 -2.87
N THR A 128 0.02 -16.52 -3.71
CA THR A 128 -0.96 -15.44 -3.47
C THR A 128 -2.38 -15.98 -3.52
N LEU A 129 -2.68 -16.90 -4.43
CA LEU A 129 -3.99 -17.57 -4.50
C LEU A 129 -4.27 -18.44 -3.27
N PHE A 130 -3.30 -19.25 -2.83
CA PHE A 130 -3.44 -20.06 -1.62
C PHE A 130 -3.69 -19.18 -0.38
N LEU A 131 -2.93 -18.09 -0.24
CA LEU A 131 -3.09 -17.17 0.87
C LEU A 131 -4.44 -16.43 0.82
N SER A 132 -4.92 -16.07 -0.38
CA SER A 132 -6.28 -15.53 -0.55
C SER A 132 -7.34 -16.52 -0.09
N ILE A 133 -7.29 -17.78 -0.53
CA ILE A 133 -8.25 -18.81 -0.09
C ILE A 133 -8.20 -18.98 1.43
N PHE A 134 -6.99 -19.09 2.00
CA PHE A 134 -6.81 -19.19 3.43
C PHE A 134 -7.47 -18.01 4.17
N LEU A 135 -7.26 -16.78 3.69
CA LEU A 135 -7.83 -15.58 4.28
C LEU A 135 -9.38 -15.58 4.26
N TRP A 136 -9.98 -15.99 3.15
CA TRP A 136 -11.44 -16.14 3.04
C TRP A 136 -11.99 -17.23 3.96
N MET A 137 -11.29 -18.36 4.08
CA MET A 137 -11.67 -19.42 5.01
C MET A 137 -11.56 -18.96 6.47
N THR A 138 -10.49 -18.24 6.82
CA THR A 138 -10.33 -17.67 8.17
C THR A 138 -11.41 -16.63 8.46
N GLY A 139 -11.72 -15.75 7.50
CA GLY A 139 -12.79 -14.76 7.66
C GLY A 139 -14.17 -15.39 7.87
N ALA A 140 -14.53 -16.38 7.03
CA ALA A 140 -15.77 -17.13 7.18
C ALA A 140 -15.81 -17.88 8.53
N GLY A 141 -14.73 -18.58 8.87
CA GLY A 141 -14.60 -19.29 10.15
C GLY A 141 -14.75 -18.37 11.36
N ALA A 142 -14.11 -17.20 11.34
CA ALA A 142 -14.24 -16.18 12.38
C ALA A 142 -15.68 -15.68 12.52
N TYR A 143 -16.36 -15.39 11.40
CA TYR A 143 -17.75 -14.98 11.42
C TYR A 143 -18.67 -16.06 12.02
N PHE A 144 -18.56 -17.31 11.57
CA PHE A 144 -19.35 -18.42 12.11
C PHE A 144 -19.07 -18.67 13.59
N TYR A 145 -17.81 -18.52 14.01
CA TYR A 145 -17.41 -18.65 15.40
C TYR A 145 -18.00 -17.54 16.29
N LEU A 146 -18.09 -16.30 15.78
CA LEU A 146 -18.68 -15.18 16.49
C LEU A 146 -20.22 -15.22 16.54
N LEU A 147 -20.87 -15.90 15.59
CA LEU A 147 -22.32 -15.96 15.45
C LEU A 147 -23.10 -16.24 16.76
N PRO A 148 -22.77 -17.26 17.58
CA PRO A 148 -23.47 -17.51 18.84
C PRO A 148 -23.29 -16.39 19.88
N PHE A 149 -22.21 -15.60 19.81
CA PHE A 149 -21.99 -14.45 20.69
C PHE A 149 -22.76 -13.22 20.19
N LEU A 150 -22.83 -13.02 18.87
CA LEU A 150 -23.61 -11.96 18.24
C LEU A 150 -25.11 -12.12 18.53
N GLN A 151 -25.62 -13.35 18.46
CA GLN A 151 -27.04 -13.66 18.71
C GLN A 151 -27.49 -13.42 20.15
N LYS A 152 -26.55 -13.40 21.12
CA LYS A 152 -26.86 -13.10 22.52
C LYS A 152 -27.06 -11.59 22.78
N ARG A 153 -26.67 -10.72 21.85
CA ARG A 153 -26.86 -9.27 22.02
C ARG A 153 -28.28 -8.84 21.65
N THR A 154 -28.75 -7.79 22.31
CA THR A 154 -30.07 -7.17 22.09
C THR A 154 -30.28 -6.74 20.64
N ASP A 155 -29.24 -6.25 19.98
CA ASP A 155 -29.32 -5.69 18.61
C ASP A 155 -28.92 -6.69 17.52
N SER A 156 -29.00 -7.99 17.82
CA SER A 156 -28.50 -9.07 16.95
C SER A 156 -29.05 -9.04 15.52
N THR A 157 -30.28 -8.54 15.31
CA THR A 157 -30.91 -8.44 13.99
C THR A 157 -30.15 -7.53 13.02
N ILE A 158 -29.57 -6.44 13.50
CA ILE A 158 -28.79 -5.49 12.68
C ILE A 158 -27.30 -5.82 12.77
N LEU A 159 -26.83 -6.19 13.96
CA LEU A 159 -25.43 -6.43 14.23
C LEU A 159 -24.89 -7.66 13.47
N THR A 160 -25.65 -8.75 13.41
CA THR A 160 -25.22 -9.99 12.74
C THR A 160 -24.92 -9.79 11.26
N PRO A 161 -25.85 -9.27 10.43
CA PRO A 161 -25.53 -8.98 9.02
C PRO A 161 -24.49 -7.87 8.89
N GLY A 162 -24.46 -6.88 9.80
CA GLY A 162 -23.46 -5.81 9.80
C GLY A 162 -22.03 -6.34 9.96
N VAL A 163 -21.80 -7.25 10.90
CA VAL A 163 -20.49 -7.91 11.09
C VAL A 163 -20.15 -8.77 9.88
N GLY A 164 -21.12 -9.46 9.28
CA GLY A 164 -20.91 -10.23 8.04
C GLY A 164 -20.40 -9.36 6.89
N VAL A 165 -21.07 -8.23 6.63
CA VAL A 165 -20.63 -7.25 5.62
C VAL A 165 -19.25 -6.70 5.94
N TYR A 166 -19.00 -6.37 7.21
CA TYR A 166 -17.70 -5.88 7.66
C TYR A 166 -16.56 -6.87 7.38
N VAL A 167 -16.75 -8.14 7.74
CA VAL A 167 -15.76 -9.22 7.50
C VAL A 167 -15.49 -9.38 6.01
N ILE A 168 -16.53 -9.33 5.16
CA ILE A 168 -16.37 -9.39 3.71
C ILE A 168 -15.52 -8.24 3.19
N LEU A 169 -15.79 -6.99 3.62
CA LEU A 169 -15.02 -5.82 3.21
C LEU A 169 -13.56 -5.90 3.66
N LEU A 170 -13.33 -6.29 4.92
CA LEU A 170 -12.01 -6.45 5.50
C LEU A 170 -11.18 -7.51 4.76
N VAL A 171 -11.75 -8.70 4.53
CA VAL A 171 -11.10 -9.80 3.82
C VAL A 171 -10.88 -9.46 2.35
N ALA A 172 -11.84 -8.80 1.69
CA ALA A 172 -11.69 -8.33 0.31
C ALA A 172 -10.55 -7.32 0.19
N MET A 173 -10.50 -6.31 1.08
CA MET A 173 -9.42 -5.33 1.13
C MET A 173 -8.05 -5.98 1.29
N ALA A 174 -7.91 -6.92 2.23
CA ALA A 174 -6.66 -7.63 2.45
C ALA A 174 -6.30 -8.58 1.29
N THR A 175 -7.28 -9.24 0.67
CA THR A 175 -7.08 -10.04 -0.55
C THR A 175 -6.52 -9.18 -1.68
N LEU A 176 -7.10 -8.00 -1.91
CA LEU A 176 -6.63 -7.08 -2.93
C LEU A 176 -5.20 -6.59 -2.64
N ALA A 177 -4.91 -6.26 -1.37
CA ALA A 177 -3.58 -5.86 -0.94
C ALA A 177 -2.51 -6.92 -1.27
N LEU A 178 -2.80 -8.21 -1.03
CA LEU A 178 -1.90 -9.32 -1.38
C LEU A 178 -1.57 -9.38 -2.87
N HIS A 179 -2.51 -8.99 -3.74
CA HIS A 179 -2.32 -9.02 -5.18
C HIS A 179 -1.53 -7.82 -5.72
N THR A 180 -1.38 -6.74 -4.95
CA THR A 180 -0.71 -5.50 -5.41
C THR A 180 0.82 -5.58 -5.60
N ARG A 181 1.49 -6.70 -5.30
CA ARG A 181 2.97 -6.87 -5.21
C ARG A 181 3.68 -5.91 -4.25
N ARG A 182 2.95 -5.11 -3.49
CA ARG A 182 3.50 -4.17 -2.51
C ARG A 182 3.49 -4.84 -1.14
N SER A 183 4.66 -5.30 -0.68
CA SER A 183 4.78 -6.00 0.60
C SER A 183 4.30 -5.17 1.79
N MET A 184 4.51 -3.86 1.78
CA MET A 184 4.07 -2.97 2.87
C MET A 184 2.54 -2.92 2.99
N THR A 185 1.81 -2.71 1.89
CA THR A 185 0.34 -2.71 1.93
C THR A 185 -0.20 -4.09 2.26
N ALA A 186 0.39 -5.16 1.72
CA ALA A 186 0.01 -6.54 2.03
C ALA A 186 0.16 -6.87 3.52
N ILE A 187 1.34 -6.61 4.10
CA ILE A 187 1.59 -6.86 5.53
C ILE A 187 0.68 -5.96 6.38
N GLY A 188 0.50 -4.69 5.99
CA GLY A 188 -0.38 -3.76 6.69
C GLY A 188 -1.83 -4.25 6.73
N SER A 189 -2.39 -4.67 5.60
CA SER A 189 -3.75 -5.21 5.54
C SER A 189 -3.91 -6.52 6.31
N LEU A 190 -2.91 -7.41 6.30
CA LEU A 190 -2.93 -8.62 7.13
C LEU A 190 -2.88 -8.28 8.63
N SER A 191 -2.05 -7.32 9.04
CA SER A 191 -2.04 -6.80 10.41
C SER A 191 -3.38 -6.20 10.81
N PHE A 192 -4.08 -5.55 9.86
CA PHE A 192 -5.43 -5.03 10.10
C PHE A 192 -6.43 -6.16 10.38
N VAL A 193 -6.41 -7.22 9.57
CA VAL A 193 -7.25 -8.41 9.79
C VAL A 193 -7.02 -9.00 11.19
N LEU A 194 -5.76 -9.10 11.61
CA LEU A 194 -5.42 -9.60 12.95
C LEU A 194 -5.90 -8.67 14.07
N SER A 195 -5.74 -7.35 13.89
CA SER A 195 -6.24 -6.34 14.82
C SER A 195 -7.75 -6.45 15.00
N ASP A 196 -8.51 -6.49 13.91
CA ASP A 196 -9.98 -6.51 13.95
C ASP A 196 -10.51 -7.85 14.48
N LEU A 197 -9.82 -8.95 14.18
CA LEU A 197 -10.14 -10.24 14.80
C LEU A 197 -9.96 -10.16 16.32
N ALA A 198 -8.81 -9.67 16.81
CA ALA A 198 -8.56 -9.53 18.24
C ALA A 198 -9.53 -8.53 18.91
N LEU A 199 -9.91 -7.46 18.21
CA LEU A 199 -10.90 -6.49 18.67
C LEU A 199 -12.30 -7.10 18.75
N SER A 200 -12.72 -7.87 17.75
CA SER A 200 -14.04 -8.52 17.74
C SER A 200 -14.18 -9.56 18.85
N LEU A 201 -13.14 -10.34 19.13
CA LEU A 201 -13.13 -11.32 20.22
C LEU A 201 -13.29 -10.64 21.58
N GLN A 202 -12.68 -9.47 21.78
CA GLN A 202 -12.85 -8.66 23.00
C GLN A 202 -14.23 -7.98 23.05
N ALA A 203 -14.67 -7.37 21.94
CA ALA A 203 -15.91 -6.61 21.88
C ALA A 203 -17.17 -7.49 22.05
N PHE A 204 -17.10 -8.76 21.65
CA PHE A 204 -18.20 -9.71 21.78
C PHE A 204 -18.06 -10.65 22.99
N GLY A 205 -17.12 -10.37 23.90
CA GLY A 205 -16.98 -11.09 25.17
C GLY A 205 -16.55 -12.55 25.01
N VAL A 206 -15.78 -12.86 23.97
CA VAL A 206 -15.17 -14.18 23.79
C VAL A 206 -13.92 -14.32 24.65
N ILE A 207 -13.13 -13.25 24.71
CA ILE A 207 -11.94 -13.14 25.56
C ILE A 207 -12.24 -12.08 26.62
N ASP A 208 -11.96 -12.40 27.88
CA ASP A 208 -12.09 -11.42 28.96
C ASP A 208 -11.21 -10.19 28.67
N PRO A 209 -11.66 -8.98 29.03
CA PRO A 209 -10.89 -7.76 28.84
C PRO A 209 -9.67 -7.75 29.79
N VAL A 210 -8.63 -8.49 29.42
CA VAL A 210 -7.30 -8.37 30.02
C VAL A 210 -6.66 -7.06 29.55
N SER A 211 -5.95 -6.38 30.46
CA SER A 211 -5.28 -5.09 30.16
C SER A 211 -4.41 -5.16 28.91
N GLU A 212 -3.75 -6.30 28.67
CA GLU A 212 -2.87 -6.55 27.54
C GLU A 212 -3.62 -6.68 26.19
N GLY A 213 -4.89 -7.11 26.20
CA GLY A 213 -5.68 -7.31 24.97
C GLY A 213 -5.88 -6.01 24.20
N ARG A 214 -6.06 -4.90 24.92
CA ARG A 214 -6.14 -3.56 24.34
C ARG A 214 -4.81 -3.12 23.70
N ALA A 215 -3.68 -3.44 24.35
CA ALA A 215 -2.37 -3.07 23.85
C ALA A 215 -2.06 -3.78 22.53
N VAL A 216 -2.38 -5.08 22.45
CA VAL A 216 -2.19 -5.90 21.26
C VAL A 216 -3.02 -5.37 20.10
N VAL A 217 -4.31 -5.08 20.31
CA VAL A 217 -5.19 -4.52 19.27
C VAL A 217 -4.65 -3.18 18.78
N MET A 218 -4.37 -2.23 19.68
CA MET A 218 -3.95 -0.89 19.26
C MET A 218 -2.57 -0.89 18.59
N THR A 219 -1.65 -1.76 19.03
CA THR A 219 -0.32 -1.88 18.42
C THR A 219 -0.44 -2.45 17.00
N THR A 220 -1.20 -3.53 16.82
CA THR A 220 -1.41 -4.14 15.50
C THR A 220 -2.20 -3.22 14.57
N TYR A 221 -3.18 -2.49 15.10
CA TYR A 221 -3.94 -1.47 14.39
C TYR A 221 -3.08 -0.31 13.87
N TYR A 222 -2.32 0.36 14.76
CA TYR A 222 -1.47 1.48 14.34
C TYR A 222 -0.36 1.03 13.40
N LEU A 223 0.19 -0.18 13.59
CA LEU A 223 1.13 -0.77 12.66
C LEU A 223 0.48 -1.02 11.28
N ALA A 224 -0.74 -1.55 11.25
CA ALA A 224 -1.49 -1.76 10.02
C ALA A 224 -1.70 -0.45 9.24
N GLN A 225 -2.19 0.59 9.92
CA GLN A 225 -2.42 1.90 9.32
C GLN A 225 -1.12 2.54 8.81
N LEU A 226 -0.04 2.45 9.57
CA LEU A 226 1.28 2.94 9.17
C LEU A 226 1.76 2.25 7.89
N LEU A 227 1.68 0.91 7.84
CA LEU A 227 2.14 0.12 6.71
C LEU A 227 1.32 0.38 5.44
N VAL A 228 0.00 0.53 5.57
CA VAL A 228 -0.89 0.93 4.46
C VAL A 228 -0.53 2.33 3.95
N ALA A 229 -0.40 3.31 4.86
CA ALA A 229 -0.08 4.70 4.50
C ALA A 229 1.29 4.82 3.80
N VAL A 230 2.34 4.23 4.38
CA VAL A 230 3.69 4.23 3.78
C VAL A 230 3.70 3.45 2.47
N GLY A 231 2.94 2.36 2.38
CA GLY A 231 2.75 1.61 1.14
C GLY A 231 2.14 2.45 0.01
N ASP A 232 1.10 3.24 0.30
CA ASP A 232 0.47 4.15 -0.67
C ASP A 232 1.40 5.30 -1.09
N VAL A 233 2.12 5.92 -0.15
CA VAL A 233 3.10 6.98 -0.48
C VAL A 233 4.17 6.47 -1.44
N LYS A 234 4.68 5.26 -1.20
CA LYS A 234 5.65 4.63 -2.11
C LYS A 234 5.05 4.27 -3.46
N ALA A 235 3.82 3.76 -3.48
CA ALA A 235 3.12 3.45 -4.73
C ALA A 235 2.89 4.70 -5.59
N GLY A 236 2.51 5.83 -4.96
CA GLY A 236 2.36 7.12 -5.64
C GLY A 236 3.68 7.67 -6.21
N SER A 237 4.76 7.58 -5.42
CA SER A 237 6.10 8.04 -5.84
C SER A 237 6.62 7.26 -7.05
N ASP A 238 6.55 5.93 -7.01
CA ASP A 238 7.02 5.07 -8.11
C ASP A 238 6.23 5.28 -9.41
N MET A 239 4.93 5.55 -9.31
CA MET A 239 4.09 5.87 -10.48
C MET A 239 4.52 7.20 -11.12
N GLY A 240 4.77 8.23 -10.30
CA GLY A 240 5.23 9.54 -10.77
C GLY A 240 6.57 9.44 -11.50
N ASP A 241 7.53 8.70 -10.94
CA ASP A 241 8.84 8.47 -11.53
C ASP A 241 8.74 7.72 -12.87
N GLY A 242 7.89 6.69 -12.93
CA GLY A 242 7.66 5.91 -14.16
C GLY A 242 7.07 6.76 -15.30
N LEU A 243 6.10 7.64 -14.99
CA LEU A 243 5.54 8.58 -15.96
C LEU A 243 6.57 9.60 -16.45
N GLY A 244 7.40 10.13 -15.55
CA GLY A 244 8.49 11.04 -15.88
C GLY A 244 9.50 10.42 -16.84
N LYS A 245 9.92 9.17 -16.59
CA LYS A 245 10.84 8.42 -17.46
C LYS A 245 10.26 8.20 -18.86
N ARG A 246 8.99 7.80 -18.98
CA ARG A 246 8.33 7.60 -20.29
C ARG A 246 8.28 8.89 -21.12
N LYS A 247 7.92 10.02 -20.51
CA LYS A 247 7.88 11.32 -21.20
C LYS A 247 9.26 11.75 -21.72
N ARG A 248 10.32 11.50 -20.95
CA ARG A 248 11.70 11.80 -21.37
C ARG A 248 12.14 10.94 -22.56
N MET A 249 11.80 9.66 -22.57
CA MET A 249 12.12 8.75 -23.67
C MET A 249 11.38 9.15 -24.95
N GLN A 250 10.08 9.44 -24.87
CA GLN A 250 9.29 9.96 -26.00
C GLN A 250 9.85 11.28 -26.55
N SER A 251 10.33 12.17 -25.67
CA SER A 251 10.96 13.44 -26.08
C SER A 251 12.32 13.23 -26.74
N ALA A 252 13.08 12.19 -26.35
CA ALA A 252 14.35 11.84 -26.97
C ALA A 252 14.15 11.22 -28.35
N ASP A 253 13.20 10.29 -28.48
CA ASP A 253 12.82 9.68 -29.77
C ASP A 253 12.33 10.74 -30.77
N ALA A 254 11.53 11.72 -30.31
CA ALA A 254 11.09 12.82 -31.15
C ALA A 254 12.25 13.74 -31.62
N ARG A 255 13.28 13.94 -30.80
CA ARG A 255 14.47 14.71 -31.19
C ARG A 255 15.35 13.96 -32.17
N LEU A 256 15.45 12.64 -32.04
CA LEU A 256 16.18 11.79 -32.97
C LEU A 256 15.48 11.72 -34.33
N GLY A 257 14.16 11.57 -34.37
CA GLY A 257 13.39 11.62 -35.62
C GLY A 257 13.48 12.97 -36.34
N ALA A 258 13.41 14.08 -35.60
CA ALA A 258 13.56 15.42 -36.19
C ALA A 258 14.99 15.73 -36.68
N ALA A 259 16.02 15.04 -36.15
CA ALA A 259 17.39 15.17 -36.64
C ALA A 259 17.62 14.37 -37.93
N ASP A 260 16.86 13.28 -38.13
CA ASP A 260 16.89 12.46 -39.36
C ASP A 260 16.17 13.18 -40.51
N ASP A 261 15.01 13.80 -40.24
CA ASP A 261 14.26 14.63 -41.22
C ASP A 261 14.95 15.97 -41.56
N GLY A 262 15.93 16.39 -40.75
CA GLY A 262 16.72 17.62 -40.95
C GLY A 262 17.99 17.44 -41.79
N HIS A 263 18.24 16.22 -42.29
CA HIS A 263 19.42 15.89 -43.08
C HIS A 263 19.06 15.33 -44.46
N ASP A 264 18.10 15.95 -45.13
CA ASP A 264 17.99 15.92 -46.60
C ASP A 264 19.04 16.83 -47.25
N ASP A 265 20.33 16.56 -46.96
CA ASP A 265 21.43 17.03 -47.80
C ASP A 265 22.20 15.79 -48.27
N ALA A 266 21.74 15.29 -49.43
CA ALA A 266 22.10 14.01 -50.05
C ALA A 266 23.57 13.89 -50.52
N SER A 267 24.51 14.63 -49.93
CA SER A 267 25.92 14.61 -50.32
C SER A 267 26.84 13.93 -49.30
N THR A 268 26.50 13.91 -48.01
CA THR A 268 27.44 13.46 -46.95
C THR A 268 27.31 11.98 -46.59
N SER A 269 26.12 11.37 -46.77
CA SER A 269 25.86 9.97 -46.39
C SER A 269 26.61 8.92 -47.24
N CYS A 270 27.07 9.27 -48.44
CA CYS A 270 27.77 8.31 -49.31
C CYS A 270 29.26 8.16 -48.95
N GLN A 271 29.85 9.09 -48.18
CA GLN A 271 31.26 9.06 -47.81
C GLN A 271 31.54 8.28 -46.52
N LEU A 272 30.62 8.28 -45.55
CA LEU A 272 30.79 7.55 -44.28
C LEU A 272 30.53 6.04 -44.40
N ILE A 273 29.66 5.62 -45.33
CA ILE A 273 29.38 4.20 -45.59
C ILE A 273 30.57 3.50 -46.31
N ARG A 274 31.38 4.23 -47.09
CA ARG A 274 32.60 3.69 -47.70
C ARG A 274 33.76 3.48 -46.73
N LEU A 275 33.83 4.25 -45.64
CA LEU A 275 34.87 4.05 -44.61
C LEU A 275 34.53 2.89 -43.66
N SER A 276 33.24 2.71 -43.30
CA SER A 276 32.82 1.61 -42.43
C SER A 276 32.88 0.21 -43.09
N SER A 277 32.76 0.14 -44.43
CA SER A 277 32.79 -1.15 -45.16
C SER A 277 34.21 -1.68 -45.44
N GLY A 278 35.25 -0.84 -45.30
CA GLY A 278 36.66 -1.24 -45.42
C GLY A 278 37.19 -1.97 -44.18
N GLU A 279 36.82 -1.53 -42.98
CA GLU A 279 37.26 -2.14 -41.72
C GLU A 279 36.48 -3.42 -41.36
N ALA A 280 35.22 -3.54 -41.79
CA ALA A 280 34.40 -4.72 -41.49
C ALA A 280 34.83 -5.99 -42.25
N ARG A 281 35.53 -5.87 -43.39
CA ARG A 281 36.02 -7.03 -44.16
C ARG A 281 37.28 -7.68 -43.60
N ALA A 282 38.04 -7.01 -42.74
CA ALA A 282 39.25 -7.57 -42.15
C ALA A 282 38.97 -8.49 -40.93
N ASN A 283 37.88 -8.26 -40.20
CA ASN A 283 37.59 -8.99 -38.96
C ASN A 283 36.78 -10.29 -39.12
N TYR A 284 36.21 -10.57 -40.30
CA TYR A 284 35.46 -11.81 -40.55
C TYR A 284 36.33 -12.98 -41.06
N ALA A 285 37.57 -12.72 -41.49
CA ALA A 285 38.47 -13.76 -41.99
C ALA A 285 39.24 -14.52 -40.88
N SER A 286 39.10 -14.11 -39.61
CA SER A 286 39.85 -14.70 -38.48
C SER A 286 39.06 -15.72 -37.64
N HIS A 287 37.77 -15.99 -37.94
CA HIS A 287 36.91 -16.78 -37.04
C HIS A 287 36.27 -18.05 -37.63
N CYS A 288 36.61 -18.44 -38.86
CA CYS A 288 36.19 -19.72 -39.43
C CYS A 288 37.39 -20.56 -39.89
N GLY A 289 38.31 -20.84 -38.97
CA GLY A 289 39.39 -21.82 -39.15
C GLY A 289 39.18 -23.00 -38.23
N GLY A 290 38.56 -24.07 -38.71
CA GLY A 290 38.56 -25.33 -37.97
C GLY A 290 37.41 -26.27 -38.33
N LEU A 291 37.59 -27.07 -39.39
CA LEU A 291 37.13 -28.46 -39.49
C LEU A 291 37.77 -29.09 -40.75
N ARG A 292 38.74 -29.99 -40.52
CA ARG A 292 39.39 -30.82 -41.55
C ARG A 292 38.42 -31.89 -42.10
N PRO A 293 38.63 -32.38 -43.34
CA PRO A 293 37.84 -33.46 -43.92
C PRO A 293 38.34 -34.83 -43.41
N LYS A 294 37.41 -35.78 -43.26
CA LYS A 294 37.72 -37.21 -43.30
C LYS A 294 37.12 -37.79 -44.58
N THR A 295 37.97 -38.55 -45.26
CA THR A 295 37.78 -39.43 -46.40
C THR A 295 36.51 -40.27 -46.34
#